data_AF-A0A7R9FCY7-F1
#
_entry.id   AF-A0A7R9FCY7-F1
#
_cell.length_a   1.000
_cell.length_b   1.000
_cell.length_c   1.000
_cell.angle_alpha   90.00
_cell.angle_beta   90.00
_cell.angle_gamma   90.00
#
_symmetry.space_group_name_H-M   'P 1'
#
loop_
_entity.id
_entity.type
_entity.pdbx_description
1 polymer ?
#
loop_
_entity_poly.entity_id
_entity_poly.type
_entity_poly.pdbx_seq_one_letter_code
_entity_poly.pdbx_strand_id
1 'polypeptide(L)'
;ATPFGKCPILEINGKPLHQSVAICRYLAKQFGLAGKDDWENLEIDMITDTITDFRIEFTKLHYETDEAAKTKKKESLLKEHSPYYLSKFDEIIQNNGGYFVGGKVILIFLKLLTLEHCSSI
;
A
#
# COMPACT_ATOMS: atom_id res chain seq x y z
N ALA A 1 20.89 -13.33 0.81
CA ALA A 1 21.25 -11.89 0.88
C ALA A 1 20.07 -11.07 0.36
N THR A 2 19.75 -9.94 0.99
CA THR A 2 18.68 -9.04 0.49
C THR A 2 19.26 -8.19 -0.64
N PRO A 3 18.68 -8.17 -1.86
CA PRO A 3 19.30 -7.50 -3.01
C PRO A 3 19.58 -6.00 -2.80
N PHE A 4 18.78 -5.33 -1.97
CA PHE A 4 18.88 -3.90 -1.69
C PHE A 4 18.98 -3.56 -0.19
N GLY A 5 19.30 -4.53 0.68
CA GLY A 5 19.31 -4.28 2.12
C GLY A 5 17.91 -3.99 2.71
N LYS A 6 16.84 -4.30 1.97
CA LYS A 6 15.45 -3.98 2.33
C LYS A 6 14.56 -5.23 2.31
N CYS A 7 13.61 -5.25 3.24
CA CYS A 7 12.49 -6.21 3.27
C CYS A 7 11.21 -5.55 2.70
N PRO A 8 10.21 -6.34 2.25
CA PRO A 8 10.17 -7.80 2.23
C PRO A 8 10.96 -8.43 1.07
N ILE A 9 11.41 -9.66 1.29
CA ILE A 9 11.90 -10.58 0.27
C ILE A 9 10.97 -11.79 0.21
N LEU A 10 10.56 -12.19 -0.99
CA LEU A 10 9.84 -13.44 -1.24
C LEU A 10 10.72 -14.32 -2.11
N GLU A 11 10.90 -15.59 -1.76
CA GLU A 11 11.66 -16.53 -2.58
C GLU A 11 10.71 -17.53 -3.25
N ILE A 12 10.82 -17.67 -4.58
CA ILE A 12 10.06 -18.65 -5.35
C ILE A 12 11.06 -19.43 -6.20
N ASN A 13 11.12 -20.75 -6.02
CA ASN A 13 12.03 -21.65 -6.73
C ASN A 13 13.51 -21.19 -6.68
N GLY A 14 13.97 -20.78 -5.49
CA GLY A 14 15.35 -20.30 -5.29
C GLY A 14 15.64 -18.91 -5.88
N LYS A 15 14.65 -18.21 -6.46
CA LYS A 15 14.79 -16.86 -6.99
C LYS A 15 14.25 -15.84 -5.98
N PRO A 16 15.09 -14.94 -5.43
CA PRO A 16 14.64 -13.91 -4.52
C PRO A 16 13.95 -12.76 -5.28
N LEU A 17 12.76 -12.40 -4.82
CA LEU A 17 11.94 -11.28 -5.29
C LEU A 17 11.94 -10.18 -4.21
N HIS A 18 11.91 -8.92 -4.63
CA HIS A 18 11.86 -7.76 -3.75
C HIS A 18 10.82 -6.75 -4.28
N GLN A 19 10.61 -5.66 -3.52
CA GLN A 19 9.51 -4.70 -3.71
C GLN A 19 8.13 -5.31 -3.45
N SER A 20 7.56 -4.99 -2.29
CA SER A 20 6.28 -5.57 -1.84
C SER A 20 5.14 -5.40 -2.85
N VAL A 21 5.04 -4.25 -3.53
CA VAL A 21 3.94 -3.97 -4.47
C VAL A 21 4.09 -4.87 -5.71
N ALA A 22 5.31 -5.02 -6.23
CA ALA A 22 5.59 -5.92 -7.34
C ALA A 22 5.32 -7.39 -6.98
N ILE A 23 5.74 -7.82 -5.78
CA ILE A 23 5.45 -9.15 -5.25
C ILE A 23 3.94 -9.37 -5.16
N CYS A 24 3.20 -8.42 -4.59
CA CYS A 24 1.76 -8.52 -4.46
C CYS A 24 1.07 -8.61 -5.84
N ARG A 25 1.48 -7.78 -6.80
CA ARG A 25 0.95 -7.82 -8.18
C ARG A 25 1.20 -9.16 -8.85
N TYR A 26 2.39 -9.74 -8.66
CA TYR A 26 2.71 -11.07 -9.15
C TYR A 26 1.79 -12.13 -8.52
N LEU A 27 1.64 -12.13 -7.20
CA LEU A 27 0.78 -13.09 -6.49
C LEU A 27 -0.70 -12.92 -6.89
N ALA A 28 -1.18 -11.70 -7.08
CA ALA A 28 -2.55 -11.49 -7.58
C ALA A 28 -2.77 -12.14 -8.94
N LYS A 29 -1.79 -12.09 -9.85
CA LYS A 29 -1.88 -12.80 -11.13
C LYS A 29 -1.92 -14.31 -10.92
N GLN A 30 -1.11 -14.85 -10.01
CA GLN A 30 -1.09 -16.30 -9.73
C GLN A 30 -2.40 -16.82 -9.12
N PHE A 31 -3.08 -16.00 -8.32
CA PHE A 31 -4.31 -16.38 -7.60
C PHE A 31 -5.61 -15.84 -8.23
N GLY A 32 -5.57 -15.31 -9.46
CA GLY A 32 -6.77 -14.80 -10.14
C GLY A 32 -7.35 -13.49 -9.56
N LEU A 33 -6.57 -12.79 -8.72
CA LEU A 33 -6.94 -11.52 -8.08
C LEU A 33 -6.53 -10.28 -8.89
N ALA A 34 -5.81 -10.44 -10.02
CA ALA A 34 -5.47 -9.34 -10.91
C ALA A 34 -6.68 -8.84 -11.74
N GLY A 35 -6.62 -7.65 -12.32
CA GLY A 35 -7.68 -7.12 -13.20
C GLY A 35 -7.95 -8.03 -14.40
N LYS A 36 -9.19 -7.99 -14.93
CA LYS A 36 -9.61 -8.85 -16.05
C LYS A 36 -8.92 -8.51 -17.38
N ASP A 37 -8.47 -7.27 -17.52
CA ASP A 37 -7.80 -6.73 -18.71
C ASP A 37 -6.70 -5.74 -18.28
N ASP A 38 -5.96 -5.22 -19.26
CA ASP A 38 -4.88 -4.27 -19.00
C ASP A 38 -5.38 -2.95 -18.38
N TRP A 39 -6.63 -2.57 -18.67
CA TRP A 39 -7.22 -1.34 -18.15
C TRP A 39 -7.56 -1.47 -16.67
N GLU A 40 -8.22 -2.55 -16.25
CA GLU A 40 -8.46 -2.82 -14.82
C GLU A 40 -7.15 -2.99 -14.04
N ASN A 41 -6.12 -3.58 -14.66
CA ASN A 41 -4.80 -3.66 -14.02
C ASN A 41 -4.15 -2.28 -13.84
N LEU A 42 -4.29 -1.39 -14.83
CA LEU A 42 -3.86 0.00 -14.71
C LEU A 42 -4.60 0.71 -13.57
N GLU A 43 -5.93 0.55 -13.48
CA GLU A 43 -6.73 1.14 -12.40
C GLU A 43 -6.30 0.63 -11.02
N ILE A 44 -6.02 -0.67 -10.89
CA ILE A 44 -5.49 -1.28 -9.66
C ILE A 44 -4.11 -0.69 -9.30
N ASP A 45 -3.25 -0.48 -10.29
CA ASP A 45 -1.93 0.10 -10.07
C ASP A 45 -2.02 1.57 -9.64
N MET A 46 -2.86 2.38 -10.28
CA MET A 46 -3.06 3.79 -9.90
C MET A 46 -3.52 3.93 -8.45
N ILE A 47 -4.51 3.14 -8.01
CA ILE A 47 -5.01 3.21 -6.63
C ILE A 47 -3.99 2.66 -5.63
N THR A 48 -3.25 1.62 -6.01
CA THR A 48 -2.19 1.03 -5.15
C THR A 48 -1.06 2.02 -4.90
N ASP A 49 -0.64 2.74 -5.95
CA ASP A 49 0.39 3.76 -5.84
C ASP A 49 -0.12 4.98 -5.06
N THR A 50 -1.37 5.41 -5.29
CA THR A 50 -2.00 6.50 -4.52
C THR A 50 -2.05 6.18 -3.02
N ILE A 51 -2.42 4.95 -2.64
CA ILE A 51 -2.43 4.53 -1.24
C ILE A 51 -0.99 4.42 -0.69
N THR A 52 -0.03 4.03 -1.53
CA THR A 52 1.38 4.00 -1.15
C THR A 52 1.90 5.40 -0.82
N ASP A 53 1.57 6.41 -1.63
CA ASP A 53 1.90 7.81 -1.38
C ASP A 53 1.28 8.31 -0.08
N PHE A 54 -0.01 8.01 0.14
CA PHE A 54 -0.68 8.33 1.40
C PHE A 54 0.01 7.69 2.62
N ARG A 55 0.36 6.40 2.52
CA ARG A 55 1.07 5.67 3.59
C ARG A 55 2.48 6.20 3.86
N ILE A 56 3.16 6.73 2.84
CA ILE A 56 4.49 7.32 3.01
C ILE A 56 4.45 8.50 3.98
N GLU A 57 3.37 9.28 3.98
CA GLU A 57 3.24 10.39 4.93
C GLU A 57 3.17 9.93 6.40
N PHE A 58 2.46 8.84 6.68
CA PHE A 58 2.48 8.22 8.01
C PHE A 58 3.84 7.63 8.36
N THR A 59 4.53 7.06 7.37
CA THR A 59 5.90 6.55 7.54
C THR A 59 6.83 7.69 7.95
N LYS A 60 6.75 8.83 7.25
CA LYS A 60 7.53 10.03 7.59
C LYS A 60 7.17 10.61 8.96
N LEU A 61 5.94 10.44 9.43
CA LEU A 61 5.55 10.82 10.80
C LEU A 61 6.13 9.85 11.84
N HIS A 62 6.08 8.56 11.56
CA HIS A 62 6.57 7.52 12.47
C HIS A 62 8.07 7.66 12.76
N TYR A 63 8.86 7.93 11.71
CA TYR A 63 10.31 8.13 11.82
C TYR A 63 10.73 9.57 12.15
N GLU A 64 9.80 10.47 12.43
CA GLU A 64 10.13 11.82 12.92
C GLU A 64 10.61 11.74 14.37
N THR A 65 11.79 12.31 14.62
CA THR A 65 12.46 12.30 15.93
C THR A 65 12.27 13.60 16.70
N ASP A 66 11.98 14.70 16.02
CA ASP A 66 11.67 15.97 16.68
C ASP A 66 10.20 16.00 17.12
N GLU A 67 9.97 16.04 18.44
CA GLU A 67 8.62 15.94 19.02
C GLU A 67 7.70 17.10 18.62
N ALA A 68 8.24 18.31 18.43
CA ALA A 68 7.46 19.46 18.01
C ALA A 68 7.02 19.34 16.54
N ALA A 69 7.95 18.98 15.65
CA ALA A 69 7.68 18.70 14.24
C ALA A 69 6.73 17.51 14.07
N LYS A 70 6.91 16.45 14.87
CA LYS A 70 6.04 15.27 14.89
C LYS A 70 4.61 15.64 15.26
N THR A 71 4.43 16.44 16.31
CA THR A 71 3.10 16.91 16.74
C THR A 71 2.43 17.73 15.64
N LYS A 72 3.14 18.73 15.08
CA LYS A 72 2.62 19.57 14.00
C LYS A 72 2.24 18.76 12.75
N LYS A 73 3.10 17.81 12.36
CA LYS A 73 2.88 16.93 11.21
C LYS A 73 1.72 15.98 11.45
N LYS A 74 1.60 15.40 12.65
CA LYS A 74 0.46 14.57 13.04
C LYS A 74 -0.86 15.34 12.91
N GLU A 75 -0.88 16.59 13.36
CA GLU A 75 -2.09 17.41 13.25
C GLU A 75 -2.50 17.68 11.80
N SER A 76 -1.58 18.12 10.93
CA SER A 76 -1.87 18.32 9.51
C SER A 76 -2.28 17.00 8.84
N LEU A 77 -1.61 15.89 9.14
CA LEU A 77 -1.97 14.59 8.58
C LEU A 77 -3.37 14.13 8.98
N LEU A 78 -3.77 14.33 10.23
CA LEU A 78 -5.09 13.89 10.70
C LEU A 78 -6.21 14.85 10.31
N LYS A 79 -5.94 16.16 10.24
CA LYS A 79 -6.98 17.18 9.98
C LYS A 79 -7.17 17.48 8.49
N GLU A 80 -6.13 17.34 7.68
CA GLU A 80 -6.14 17.77 6.27
C GLU A 80 -5.95 16.57 5.33
N HIS A 81 -4.82 15.87 5.44
CA HIS A 81 -4.48 14.81 4.48
C HIS A 81 -5.38 13.59 4.59
N SER A 82 -5.59 13.06 5.81
CA SER A 82 -6.40 11.84 5.98
C SER A 82 -7.85 12.02 5.52
N PRO A 83 -8.57 13.08 5.90
CA PRO A 83 -9.93 13.29 5.40
C PRO A 83 -10.00 13.44 3.88
N TYR A 84 -9.01 14.11 3.27
CA TYR A 84 -8.95 14.25 1.81
C TYR A 84 -8.80 12.90 1.10
N TYR A 85 -7.80 12.10 1.47
CA TYR A 85 -7.57 10.80 0.83
C TYR A 85 -8.69 9.80 1.11
N LEU A 86 -9.15 9.71 2.37
CA LEU A 86 -10.20 8.78 2.76
C LEU A 86 -11.53 9.12 2.06
N SER A 87 -11.90 10.39 1.96
CA SER A 87 -13.12 10.78 1.23
C SER A 87 -13.06 10.40 -0.26
N LYS A 88 -11.89 10.52 -0.90
CA LYS A 88 -11.69 10.09 -2.29
C LYS A 88 -11.71 8.58 -2.43
N PHE A 89 -11.14 7.84 -1.48
CA PHE A 89 -11.22 6.39 -1.46
C PHE A 89 -12.65 5.90 -1.26
N ASP A 90 -13.40 6.51 -0.35
CA ASP A 90 -14.81 6.20 -0.11
C ASP A 90 -15.66 6.46 -1.37
N GLU A 91 -15.44 7.59 -2.06
CA GLU A 91 -16.10 7.91 -3.33
C GLU A 91 -15.85 6.82 -4.39
N ILE A 92 -14.60 6.40 -4.55
CA ILE A 92 -14.22 5.32 -5.48
C ILE A 92 -14.91 4.00 -5.09
N ILE A 93 -14.83 3.62 -3.81
CA ILE A 93 -15.41 2.38 -3.29
C ILE A 93 -16.92 2.33 -3.49
N GLN A 94 -17.61 3.44 -3.22
CA GLN A 94 -19.06 3.55 -3.41
C GLN A 94 -19.43 3.41 -4.89
N ASN A 95 -18.70 4.08 -5.78
CA ASN A 95 -18.94 4.04 -7.22
C ASN A 95 -18.65 2.66 -7.83
N ASN A 96 -17.78 1.87 -7.21
CA ASN A 96 -17.36 0.55 -7.67
C ASN A 96 -17.97 -0.61 -6.86
N GLY A 97 -19.12 -0.37 -6.20
CA GLY A 97 -19.91 -1.43 -5.57
C GLY A 97 -19.26 -2.07 -4.34
N GLY A 98 -18.49 -1.30 -3.57
CA GLY A 98 -17.82 -1.75 -2.35
C GLY A 98 -16.37 -2.18 -2.54
N TYR A 99 -15.80 -1.97 -3.72
CA TYR A 99 -14.41 -2.31 -4.05
C TYR A 99 -13.70 -1.14 -4.67
N PHE A 100 -12.37 -1.11 -4.62
CA PHE A 100 -11.63 -0.07 -5.31
C PHE A 100 -11.65 -0.26 -6.84
N VAL A 101 -11.49 -1.50 -7.33
CA VAL A 101 -11.56 -1.84 -8.76
C VAL A 101 -12.14 -3.24 -8.93
N GLY A 102 -13.09 -3.41 -9.86
CA GLY A 102 -13.46 -4.71 -10.43
C GLY A 102 -13.95 -5.79 -9.46
N GLY A 103 -14.44 -5.45 -8.27
CA GLY A 103 -14.89 -6.45 -7.29
C GLY A 103 -13.77 -7.19 -6.55
N LYS A 104 -12.51 -6.72 -6.64
CA LYS A 104 -11.35 -7.45 -6.11
C LYS A 104 -10.77 -6.76 -4.88
N VAL A 105 -10.46 -7.55 -3.85
CA VAL A 105 -9.78 -7.06 -2.64
C VAL A 105 -8.39 -6.62 -3.04
N ILE A 106 -8.11 -5.33 -2.86
CA ILE A 106 -6.80 -4.79 -3.16
C ILE A 106 -5.78 -5.38 -2.20
N LEU A 107 -4.70 -5.86 -2.80
CA LEU A 107 -3.46 -6.42 -2.26
C LEU A 107 -2.78 -5.65 -1.11
N ILE A 108 -3.27 -4.47 -0.76
CA ILE A 108 -2.71 -3.58 0.25
C ILE A 108 -2.88 -4.15 1.67
N PHE A 109 -3.88 -5.01 1.91
CA PHE A 109 -4.04 -5.68 3.20
C PHE A 109 -2.79 -6.50 3.60
N LEU A 110 -2.04 -7.04 2.63
CA LEU A 110 -0.79 -7.76 2.94
C LEU A 110 0.38 -6.80 3.31
N LYS A 111 0.32 -5.53 2.90
CA LYS A 111 1.34 -4.52 3.23
C LYS A 111 1.17 -3.98 4.66
N LEU A 112 -0.07 -3.84 5.13
CA LEU A 112 -0.35 -3.38 6.49
C LEU A 112 0.11 -4.40 7.54
N LEU A 113 -0.15 -5.69 7.31
CA LEU A 113 0.26 -6.78 8.23
C LEU A 113 1.80 -6.99 8.29
N THR A 114 2.54 -6.67 7.22
CA THR A 114 4.00 -6.86 7.20
C THR A 114 4.76 -5.76 7.95
N LEU A 115 4.18 -4.57 8.11
CA LEU A 115 4.78 -3.51 8.94
C LEU A 115 4.71 -3.82 10.44
N GLU A 116 3.67 -4.51 10.90
CA GLU A 116 3.54 -4.89 12.31
C GLU A 116 4.59 -5.95 12.71
N HIS A 117 4.91 -6.88 11.80
CA HIS A 117 5.94 -7.89 12.06
C HIS A 117 7.37 -7.37 11.93
N CYS A 118 7.63 -6.38 11.07
CA CYS A 118 8.98 -5.83 10.91
C CYS A 118 9.34 -4.82 12.02
N SER A 119 8.35 -4.30 12.75
CA SER A 119 8.56 -3.42 13.91
C SER A 119 8.83 -4.20 15.21
N SER A 120 8.78 -5.54 15.15
CA SER A 120 8.96 -6.44 16.28
C SER A 120 10.23 -7.30 16.18
N ILE A 121 11.17 -6.94 15.30
CA ILE A 121 12.50 -7.55 15.16
C ILE A 121 13.57 -6.47 15.33
#